data_AF-A0A6N9VMS2-F1
#
_entry.id   AF-A0A6N9VMS2-F1
#
_cell.length_a   1.000
_cell.length_b   1.000
_cell.length_c   1.000
_cell.angle_alpha   90.00
_cell.angle_beta   90.00
_cell.angle_gamma   90.00
#
_symmetry.space_group_name_H-M   'P 1'
#
loop_
_entity.id
_entity.type
_entity.pdbx_description
1 polymer ?
#
loop_
_entity_poly.entity_id
_entity_poly.type
_entity_poly.pdbx_seq_one_letter_code
_entity_poly.pdbx_strand_id
1 'polypeptide(L)' 'RRAGTVTLTTATTPAEARAVERAGADAVIAQGVEAGGHQGTHRDAPEADGSGIGLLSLVAQVRETVSIPV' A
#
# COMPACT_ATOMS: atom_id res chain seq x y z
N ARG A 1 12.15 13.95 -3.60
CA ARG A 1 12.30 15.06 -2.62
C ARG A 1 13.03 16.29 -3.14
N ARG A 2 14.28 16.23 -3.67
CA ARG A 2 15.04 17.45 -4.07
C ARG A 2 14.31 18.39 -5.06
N ALA A 3 13.50 17.85 -5.95
CA ALA A 3 12.71 18.63 -6.92
C ALA A 3 11.40 19.19 -6.35
N GLY A 4 11.11 19.02 -5.05
CA GLY A 4 9.84 19.43 -4.44
C GLY A 4 8.63 18.54 -4.77
N THR A 5 8.83 17.47 -5.54
CA THR A 5 7.76 16.51 -5.88
C THR A 5 7.36 15.66 -4.68
N VAL A 6 6.06 15.59 -4.43
CA VAL A 6 5.43 14.67 -3.46
C VAL A 6 5.26 13.30 -4.12
N THR A 7 5.65 12.25 -3.41
CA THR A 7 5.68 10.87 -3.90
C THR A 7 4.70 10.01 -3.12
N LEU A 8 3.82 9.34 -3.85
CA LEU A 8 2.85 8.39 -3.33
C LEU A 8 3.10 7.02 -3.95
N THR A 9 2.83 5.96 -3.22
CA THR A 9 2.97 4.58 -3.72
C THR A 9 1.88 3.69 -3.16
N THR A 10 1.32 2.84 -4.02
CA THR A 10 0.28 1.89 -3.65
C THR A 10 0.83 0.76 -2.78
N ALA A 11 0.03 0.33 -1.82
CA ALA A 11 0.21 -0.89 -1.05
C ALA A 11 -1.14 -1.60 -0.88
N THR A 12 -1.11 -2.92 -1.03
CA THR A 12 -2.23 -3.84 -0.87
C THR A 12 -2.13 -4.66 0.42
N THR A 13 -0.98 -4.57 1.11
CA THR A 13 -0.74 -5.21 2.41
C THR A 13 0.00 -4.28 3.38
N PRO A 14 -0.07 -4.54 4.71
CA PRO A 14 0.73 -3.79 5.69
C PRO A 14 2.25 -3.95 5.46
N ALA A 15 2.69 -5.11 4.98
CA ALA A 15 4.10 -5.35 4.67
C ALA A 15 4.60 -4.45 3.54
N GLU A 16 3.79 -4.27 2.51
CA GLU A 16 4.04 -3.33 1.41
C GLU A 16 4.01 -1.89 1.89
N ALA A 17 3.06 -1.50 2.74
CA ALA A 17 3.01 -0.14 3.29
C ALA A 17 4.29 0.21 4.10
N ARG A 18 4.75 -0.73 4.93
CA ARG A 18 6.07 -0.63 5.59
C ARG A 18 7.22 -0.48 4.59
N ALA A 19 7.16 -1.17 3.45
CA ALA A 19 8.16 -1.03 2.40
C ALA A 19 8.12 0.35 1.74
N VAL A 20 6.91 0.90 1.48
CA VAL A 20 6.70 2.25 0.97
C VAL A 20 7.28 3.30 1.92
N GLU A 21 7.01 3.20 3.23
CA GLU A 21 7.58 4.12 4.22
C GLU A 21 9.11 4.02 4.28
N ARG A 22 9.67 2.81 4.31
CA ARG A 22 11.14 2.62 4.29
C ARG A 22 11.79 3.16 3.02
N ALA A 23 11.09 3.17 1.90
CA ALA A 23 11.56 3.76 0.65
C ALA A 23 11.57 5.30 0.68
N GLY A 24 10.96 5.93 1.70
CA GLY A 24 10.94 7.38 1.89
C GLY A 24 9.84 8.09 1.12
N ALA A 25 8.77 7.39 0.72
CA ALA A 25 7.58 8.01 0.15
C ALA A 25 6.95 9.02 1.12
N ASP A 26 6.19 9.97 0.58
CA ASP A 26 5.56 11.02 1.37
C ASP A 26 4.16 10.60 1.88
N ALA A 27 3.51 9.66 1.19
CA ALA A 27 2.29 8.98 1.66
C ALA A 27 2.15 7.59 0.99
N VAL A 28 1.33 6.73 1.58
CA VAL A 28 0.97 5.41 1.02
C VAL A 28 -0.48 5.39 0.57
N ILE A 29 -0.77 4.81 -0.59
CA ILE A 29 -2.15 4.60 -1.06
C ILE A 29 -2.57 3.19 -0.66
N ALA A 30 -3.51 3.06 0.29
CA ALA A 30 -4.10 1.77 0.64
C ALA A 30 -5.14 1.35 -0.43
N GLN A 31 -4.81 0.35 -1.24
CA GLN A 31 -5.72 -0.22 -2.24
C GLN A 31 -6.30 -1.53 -1.71
N GLY A 32 -7.59 -1.51 -1.34
CA GLY A 32 -8.32 -2.73 -0.97
C GLY A 32 -8.70 -3.57 -2.19
N VAL A 33 -9.13 -4.82 -1.93
CA VAL A 33 -9.58 -5.78 -2.95
C VAL A 33 -10.78 -5.28 -3.76
N GLU A 34 -11.55 -4.32 -3.24
CA GLU A 34 -12.72 -3.72 -3.88
C GLU A 34 -12.34 -2.75 -5.03
N ALA A 35 -11.07 -2.34 -5.12
CA ALA A 35 -10.61 -1.42 -6.16
C ALA A 35 -10.70 -2.05 -7.56
N GLY A 36 -11.15 -1.27 -8.55
CA GLY A 36 -11.11 -1.67 -9.95
C GLY A 36 -9.71 -1.56 -10.57
N GLY A 37 -9.51 -2.21 -11.72
CA GLY A 37 -8.24 -2.19 -12.45
C GLY A 37 -7.22 -3.19 -11.91
N HIS A 38 -5.92 -2.90 -12.09
CA HIS A 38 -4.86 -3.76 -11.58
C HIS A 38 -4.72 -3.62 -10.06
N GLN A 39 -4.47 -4.74 -9.40
CA GLN A 39 -3.93 -4.74 -8.04
C GLN A 39 -2.49 -4.23 -8.08
N GLY A 40 -2.19 -3.24 -7.23
CA GLY A 40 -0.88 -2.61 -7.09
C GLY A 40 0.06 -3.40 -6.18
N THR A 41 -0.06 -4.73 -6.15
CA THR A 41 0.82 -5.62 -5.39
C THR A 41 2.26 -5.45 -5.88
N HIS A 42 3.22 -5.42 -4.96
CA HIS A 42 4.63 -5.20 -5.30
C HIS A 42 5.25 -6.42 -6.00
N ARG A 43 4.68 -7.60 -5.75
CA ARG A 43 5.01 -8.86 -6.42
C ARG A 43 3.75 -9.63 -6.70
N ASP A 44 3.54 -9.97 -7.96
CA ASP A 44 2.48 -10.86 -8.39
C ASP A 44 2.94 -12.31 -8.21
N ALA A 45 2.23 -13.07 -7.38
CA ALA A 45 2.57 -14.43 -6.98
C ALA A 45 1.29 -15.28 -6.99
N PRO A 46 1.18 -16.32 -7.85
CA PRO A 46 -0.04 -17.11 -7.99
C PRO A 46 -0.52 -17.75 -6.69
N GLU A 47 0.38 -18.01 -5.74
CA GLU A 47 0.05 -18.59 -4.44
C GLU A 47 -0.75 -17.62 -3.53
N ALA A 48 -0.77 -16.33 -3.87
CA ALA A 48 -1.53 -15.29 -3.17
C ALA A 48 -2.88 -14.97 -3.84
N ASP A 49 -3.26 -15.71 -4.88
CA ASP A 49 -4.55 -15.50 -5.56
C ASP A 49 -5.72 -15.66 -4.59
N GLY A 50 -6.63 -14.68 -4.60
CA GLY A 50 -7.78 -14.63 -3.69
C GLY A 50 -7.46 -14.18 -2.26
N SER A 51 -6.21 -13.83 -1.93
CA SER A 51 -5.81 -13.36 -0.60
C SER A 51 -5.93 -11.83 -0.40
N GLY A 52 -6.73 -11.15 -1.22
CA GLY A 52 -6.90 -9.70 -1.16
C GLY A 52 -7.51 -9.23 0.18
N ILE A 53 -7.00 -8.12 0.72
CA ILE A 53 -7.51 -7.53 1.97
C ILE A 53 -8.55 -6.48 1.63
N GLY A 54 -9.74 -6.55 2.25
CA GLY A 54 -10.78 -5.52 2.11
C GLY A 54 -10.31 -4.15 2.62
N LEU A 55 -10.71 -3.08 1.94
CA LEU A 55 -10.21 -1.72 2.16
C LEU A 55 -10.37 -1.27 3.61
N LEU A 56 -11.52 -1.57 4.23
CA LEU A 56 -11.78 -1.18 5.62
C LEU A 56 -10.76 -1.81 6.58
N SER A 57 -10.46 -3.10 6.40
CA SER A 57 -9.45 -3.80 7.19
C SER A 57 -8.03 -3.34 6.84
N LEU A 58 -7.76 -3.11 5.56
CA LEU A 58 -6.44 -2.67 5.09
C LEU A 58 -6.08 -1.30 5.65
N VAL A 59 -6.98 -0.32 5.60
CA VAL A 59 -6.72 1.04 6.14
C VAL A 59 -6.36 0.98 7.62
N ALA A 60 -7.09 0.19 8.41
CA ALA A 60 -6.80 0.02 9.84
C ALA A 60 -5.41 -0.59 10.06
N GLN A 61 -5.11 -1.70 9.39
CA GLN A 61 -3.82 -2.38 9.54
C GLN A 61 -2.64 -1.53 9.05
N VAL A 62 -2.80 -0.82 7.93
CA VAL A 62 -1.78 0.10 7.39
C VAL A 62 -1.56 1.24 8.38
N ARG A 63 -2.62 1.81 8.95
CA ARG A 63 -2.51 2.91 9.91
C ARG A 63 -1.75 2.52 11.19
N GLU A 64 -1.86 1.28 11.65
CA GLU A 64 -1.05 0.76 12.77
C GLU A 64 0.40 0.43 12.38
N THR A 65 0.69 0.41 11.08
CA THR A 65 1.90 -0.15 10.52
C THR A 65 2.92 0.90 10.07
N VAL A 66 2.45 2.07 9.64
CA VAL A 66 3.28 3.21 9.20
C VAL A 66 2.94 4.48 9.97
N SER A 67 3.86 5.44 9.96
CA SER A 67 3.67 6.79 10.51
C SER A 67 3.39 7.85 9.45
N ILE A 68 3.67 7.56 8.17
CA ILE A 68 3.32 8.45 7.05
C ILE A 68 1.81 8.47 6.78
N PRO A 69 1.27 9.53 6.14
CA PRO A 69 -0.12 9.59 5.73
C PRO A 69 -0.54 8.38 4.87
N VAL A 70 -1.78 7.96 5.07
CA VAL A 70 -2.49 6.90 4.32
C VAL A 70 -3.63 7.55 3.55
#